data_AF-A0A724MKZ4-F1
#
_entry.id   AF-A0A724MKZ4-F1
#
_cell.length_a   1.000
_cell.length_b   1.000
_cell.length_c   1.000
_cell.angle_alpha   90.00
_cell.angle_beta   90.00
_cell.angle_gamma   90.00
#
_symmetry.space_group_name_H-M   'P 1'
#
loop_
_entity.id
_entity.type
_entity.pdbx_description
1 polymer ?
#
loop_
_entity_poly.entity_id
_entity_poly.type
_entity_poly.pdbx_seq_one_letter_code
_entity_poly.pdbx_strand_id
1 'polypeptide(L)'
;MESKDEIIQVIKNNVPSYQTDKLVKLYMSDADESDYYNLAKKFLGESTDNGSWIATGTSSFGVEKKSFFTCLKNEVYLLFCSDDEKYSEYRKKIDSNIDKAVGAAVVAIATTLNISTGLIAGAVTCLVLCIYKLTKNAWCEANKPVASSEG
;
A
#
# COMPACT_ATOMS: atom_id res chain seq x y z
N MET A 1 3.06 -8.07 19.54
CA MET A 1 3.02 -6.69 19.02
C MET A 1 4.46 -6.29 18.80
N GLU A 2 4.86 -6.07 17.54
CA GLU A 2 6.24 -5.69 17.20
C GLU A 2 6.58 -4.33 17.82
N SER A 3 7.84 -4.15 18.20
CA SER A 3 8.34 -2.90 18.75
C SER A 3 8.43 -1.82 17.67
N LYS A 4 8.38 -0.54 18.08
CA LYS A 4 8.53 0.58 17.14
C LYS A 4 9.83 0.50 16.33
N ASP A 5 10.92 0.03 16.96
CA ASP A 5 12.22 -0.09 16.32
C ASP A 5 12.20 -1.18 15.23
N GLU A 6 11.52 -2.31 15.46
CA GLU A 6 11.35 -3.36 14.45
C GLU A 6 10.60 -2.84 13.23
N ILE A 7 9.52 -2.09 13.42
CA ILE A 7 8.76 -1.49 12.30
C ILE A 7 9.61 -0.48 11.52
N ILE A 8 10.42 0.32 12.21
CA ILE A 8 11.34 1.25 11.55
C ILE A 8 12.37 0.50 10.70
N GLN A 9 12.87 -0.64 11.16
CA GLN A 9 13.78 -1.49 10.36
C GLN A 9 13.06 -2.06 9.13
N VAL A 10 11.82 -2.53 9.29
CA VAL A 10 11.00 -3.01 8.16
C VAL A 10 10.85 -1.93 7.09
N ILE A 11 10.54 -0.70 7.49
CA ILE A 11 10.43 0.44 6.57
C ILE A 11 11.77 0.63 5.84
N LYS A 12 12.88 0.71 6.56
CA LYS A 12 14.22 0.93 5.98
C LYS A 12 14.65 -0.19 5.02
N ASN A 13 14.24 -1.42 5.28
CA ASN A 13 14.62 -2.58 4.46
C ASN A 13 13.81 -2.70 3.17
N ASN A 14 12.53 -2.31 3.20
CA ASN A 14 11.60 -2.54 2.09
C ASN A 14 11.30 -1.28 1.27
N VAL A 15 11.57 -0.10 1.83
CA VAL A 15 11.24 1.18 1.21
C VAL A 15 12.51 1.88 0.75
N PRO A 16 12.58 2.38 -0.50
CA PRO A 16 13.73 3.17 -0.95
C PRO A 16 14.02 4.36 -0.04
N SER A 17 15.30 4.72 0.07
CA SER A 17 15.78 5.76 0.99
C SER A 17 15.06 7.10 0.81
N TYR A 18 14.72 7.47 -0.43
CA TYR A 18 14.04 8.72 -0.75
C TYR A 18 12.56 8.79 -0.27
N GLN A 19 11.93 7.65 0.05
CA GLN A 19 10.58 7.57 0.64
C GLN A 19 10.63 7.33 2.16
N THR A 20 11.68 6.66 2.64
CA THR A 20 11.85 6.18 4.02
C THR A 20 11.62 7.27 5.06
N ASP A 21 12.27 8.43 4.93
CA ASP A 21 12.21 9.49 5.95
C ASP A 21 10.79 9.98 6.21
N LYS A 22 9.97 10.11 5.16
CA LYS A 22 8.58 10.58 5.30
C LYS A 22 7.73 9.54 6.01
N LEU A 23 7.92 8.26 5.69
CA LEU A 23 7.16 7.17 6.27
C LEU A 23 7.55 6.90 7.72
N VAL A 24 8.85 6.96 8.05
CA VAL A 24 9.33 6.85 9.44
C VAL A 24 8.79 8.00 10.29
N LYS A 25 8.85 9.25 9.80
CA LYS A 25 8.29 10.40 10.50
C LYS A 25 6.79 10.23 10.79
N LEU A 26 6.04 9.77 9.79
CA LEU A 26 4.60 9.53 9.93
C LEU A 26 4.31 8.43 10.96
N TYR A 27 5.07 7.33 10.91
CA TYR A 27 4.92 6.24 11.87
C TYR A 27 5.22 6.68 13.32
N MET A 28 6.14 7.62 13.51
CA MET A 28 6.47 8.15 14.83
C MET A 28 5.45 9.17 15.37
N SER A 29 4.62 9.79 14.53
CA SER A 29 3.73 10.89 14.93
C SER A 29 2.34 10.47 15.45
N ASP A 30 2.12 9.17 15.70
CA ASP A 30 0.80 8.59 16.01
C ASP A 30 -0.28 8.90 14.94
N ALA A 31 0.15 8.95 13.68
CA ALA A 31 -0.68 9.24 12.52
C ALA A 31 -1.87 8.27 12.37
N ASP A 32 -2.99 8.75 11.85
CA ASP A 32 -4.16 7.92 11.59
C ASP A 32 -4.13 7.24 10.22
N GLU A 33 -5.13 6.42 9.89
CA GLU A 33 -5.24 5.72 8.60
C GLU A 33 -5.22 6.69 7.40
N SER A 34 -5.86 7.85 7.54
CA SER A 34 -6.01 8.83 6.47
C SER A 34 -4.65 9.46 6.11
N ASP A 35 -3.80 9.67 7.11
CA ASP A 35 -2.43 10.15 6.93
C ASP A 35 -1.59 9.19 6.08
N TYR A 36 -1.67 7.88 6.36
CA TYR A 36 -0.98 6.85 5.58
C TYR A 36 -1.51 6.78 4.15
N TYR A 37 -2.82 6.93 3.95
CA TYR A 37 -3.42 6.97 2.62
C TYR A 37 -2.99 8.21 1.84
N ASN A 38 -2.92 9.36 2.48
CA ASN A 38 -2.42 10.59 1.86
C ASN A 38 -0.95 10.47 1.47
N LEU A 39 -0.12 9.88 2.34
CA LEU A 39 1.28 9.62 2.02
C LEU A 39 1.43 8.59 0.90
N ALA A 40 0.61 7.53 0.88
CA ALA A 40 0.60 6.55 -0.20
C ALA A 40 0.24 7.21 -1.55
N LYS A 41 -0.83 8.00 -1.60
CA LYS A 41 -1.20 8.78 -2.80
C LYS A 41 -0.06 9.70 -3.24
N LYS A 42 0.66 10.33 -2.30
CA LYS A 42 1.84 11.15 -2.60
C LYS A 42 3.01 10.35 -3.17
N PHE A 43 3.23 9.11 -2.70
CA PHE A 43 4.19 8.21 -3.33
C PHE A 43 3.77 7.78 -4.73
N LEU A 44 2.47 7.61 -4.95
CA LEU A 44 1.92 7.24 -6.24
C LEU A 44 1.75 8.41 -7.21
N GLY A 45 2.13 9.63 -6.82
CA GLY A 45 2.02 10.80 -7.68
C GLY A 45 0.62 11.40 -7.81
N GLU A 46 -0.33 10.98 -6.97
CA GLU A 46 -1.75 11.34 -7.02
C GLU A 46 -2.16 12.41 -6.00
N SER A 47 -1.20 12.98 -5.27
CA SER A 47 -1.45 14.13 -4.40
C SER A 47 -1.45 15.42 -5.24
N THR A 48 -2.42 16.29 -4.99
CA THR A 48 -2.55 17.62 -5.59
C THR A 48 -1.57 18.66 -5.02
N ASP A 49 -0.74 18.28 -4.04
CA ASP A 49 0.23 19.21 -3.44
C ASP A 49 1.47 19.35 -4.33
N ASN A 50 2.00 20.58 -4.40
CA ASN A 50 3.18 21.02 -5.18
C ASN A 50 4.53 20.29 -4.88
N GLY A 51 4.50 19.16 -4.19
CA GLY A 51 5.67 18.34 -3.82
C GLY A 51 5.55 16.86 -4.24
N SER A 52 4.75 16.56 -5.27
CA SER A 52 4.72 15.26 -5.93
C SER A 52 6.03 15.04 -6.71
N TRP A 53 6.75 13.98 -6.39
CA TRP A 53 8.10 13.69 -6.95
C TRP A 53 8.03 12.89 -8.26
N ILE A 54 6.87 12.32 -8.59
CA ILE A 54 6.56 11.73 -9.90
C ILE A 54 5.13 12.11 -10.26
N ALA A 55 4.97 12.85 -11.35
CA ALA A 55 3.68 13.17 -11.94
C ALA A 55 3.17 11.99 -12.79
N THR A 56 2.81 10.86 -12.18
CA THR A 56 2.04 9.79 -12.87
C THR A 56 0.57 10.20 -13.07
N GLY A 57 0.11 11.19 -12.30
CA GLY A 57 -1.25 11.74 -12.35
C GLY A 57 -1.48 12.83 -13.40
N THR A 58 -0.47 13.28 -14.16
CA THR A 58 -0.70 14.43 -15.05
C THR A 58 -1.56 14.09 -16.25
N SER A 59 -2.46 15.03 -16.52
CA SER A 59 -3.47 15.04 -17.56
C SER A 59 -2.82 15.04 -18.94
N SER A 60 -3.05 13.97 -19.69
CA SER A 60 -3.09 14.03 -21.15
C SER A 60 -4.28 13.21 -21.57
N PHE A 61 -5.26 13.86 -22.22
CA PHE A 61 -6.44 13.28 -22.84
C PHE A 61 -7.51 12.67 -21.92
N GLY A 62 -8.53 13.47 -21.58
CA GLY A 62 -9.98 13.16 -21.69
C GLY A 62 -10.57 11.80 -21.31
N VAL A 63 -9.87 10.92 -20.61
CA VAL A 63 -10.34 9.60 -20.17
C VAL A 63 -10.52 9.65 -18.66
N GLU A 64 -11.68 9.23 -18.16
CA GLU A 64 -11.92 9.06 -16.72
C GLU A 64 -10.82 8.17 -16.11
N LYS A 65 -9.82 8.78 -15.46
CA LYS A 65 -8.71 8.04 -14.85
C LYS A 65 -9.23 7.35 -13.58
N LYS A 66 -9.23 6.02 -13.58
CA LYS A 66 -9.22 5.23 -12.35
C LYS A 66 -7.98 5.63 -11.56
N SER A 67 -8.15 6.09 -10.32
CA SER A 67 -7.04 6.38 -9.41
C SER A 67 -6.16 5.13 -9.26
N PHE A 68 -4.87 5.29 -9.53
CA PHE A 68 -3.86 4.27 -9.32
C PHE A 68 -3.79 3.85 -7.85
N PHE A 69 -4.04 4.78 -6.92
CA PHE A 69 -4.23 4.42 -5.51
C PHE A 69 -5.43 3.49 -5.30
N THR A 70 -6.56 3.73 -5.97
CA THR A 70 -7.70 2.80 -5.93
C THR A 70 -7.35 1.43 -6.50
N CYS A 71 -6.63 1.38 -7.64
CA CYS A 71 -6.15 0.12 -8.20
C CYS A 71 -5.21 -0.61 -7.22
N LEU A 72 -4.25 0.10 -6.63
CA LEU A 72 -3.33 -0.46 -5.65
C LEU A 72 -4.07 -1.01 -4.43
N LYS A 73 -5.03 -0.26 -3.91
CA LYS A 73 -5.84 -0.65 -2.75
C LYS A 73 -6.67 -1.91 -3.04
N ASN A 74 -7.19 -2.04 -4.26
CA ASN A 74 -7.86 -3.27 -4.71
C ASN A 74 -6.90 -4.46 -4.76
N GLU A 75 -5.68 -4.29 -5.25
CA GLU A 75 -4.69 -5.38 -5.26
C GLU A 75 -4.25 -5.79 -3.85
N VAL A 76 -4.06 -4.82 -2.94
CA VAL A 76 -3.82 -5.11 -1.52
C VAL A 76 -5.01 -5.85 -0.91
N TYR A 77 -6.25 -5.46 -1.22
CA TYR A 77 -7.44 -6.18 -0.78
C TYR A 77 -7.45 -7.62 -1.31
N LEU A 78 -7.19 -7.83 -2.59
CA LEU A 78 -7.13 -9.16 -3.16
C LEU A 78 -6.02 -10.00 -2.53
N LEU A 79 -4.89 -9.42 -2.15
CA LEU A 79 -3.77 -10.12 -1.50
C LEU A 79 -4.02 -10.48 -0.03
N PHE A 80 -4.68 -9.61 0.73
CA PHE A 80 -4.87 -9.82 2.17
C PHE A 80 -6.25 -10.39 2.52
N CYS A 81 -7.29 -10.06 1.77
CA CYS A 81 -8.69 -10.20 2.17
C CYS A 81 -9.55 -11.14 1.31
N SER A 82 -9.04 -11.64 0.18
CA SER A 82 -9.75 -12.59 -0.68
C SER A 82 -9.05 -13.94 -0.77
N ASP A 83 -9.59 -14.87 -1.56
CA ASP A 83 -8.99 -16.16 -1.89
C ASP A 83 -8.50 -16.22 -3.36
N ASP A 84 -8.30 -15.06 -4.00
CA ASP A 84 -7.80 -14.97 -5.38
C ASP A 84 -6.51 -15.80 -5.57
N GLU A 85 -6.55 -16.74 -6.51
CA GLU A 85 -5.47 -17.71 -6.75
C GLU A 85 -4.15 -17.03 -7.12
N LYS A 86 -4.19 -15.85 -7.76
CA LYS A 86 -3.00 -15.10 -8.18
C LYS A 86 -2.06 -14.75 -7.03
N TYR A 87 -2.60 -14.73 -5.80
CA TYR A 87 -1.87 -14.40 -4.59
C TYR A 87 -1.66 -15.59 -3.64
N SER A 88 -2.12 -16.78 -4.00
CA SER A 88 -2.05 -17.98 -3.15
C SER A 88 -0.64 -18.28 -2.63
N GLU A 89 0.39 -18.15 -3.47
CA GLU A 89 1.79 -18.38 -3.09
C GLU A 89 2.37 -17.27 -2.20
N TYR A 90 1.91 -16.04 -2.39
CA TYR A 90 2.36 -14.88 -1.61
C TYR A 90 1.71 -14.85 -0.22
N ARG A 91 0.44 -15.24 -0.11
CA ARG A 91 -0.27 -15.37 1.19
C ARG A 91 0.47 -16.28 2.16
N LYS A 92 1.01 -17.41 1.67
CA LYS A 92 1.83 -18.34 2.49
C LYS A 92 3.06 -17.68 3.13
N LYS A 93 3.56 -16.58 2.55
CA LYS A 93 4.73 -15.84 3.05
C LYS A 93 4.35 -14.71 4.02
N ILE A 94 3.11 -14.21 3.93
CA ILE A 94 2.61 -13.07 4.70
C ILE A 94 2.35 -13.43 6.18
N ASP A 95 2.00 -14.67 6.49
CA ASP A 95 1.61 -15.09 7.85
C ASP A 95 2.78 -15.24 8.85
N SER A 96 3.96 -14.72 8.54
CA SER A 96 5.16 -14.97 9.33
C SER A 96 5.61 -13.78 10.21
N ASN A 97 5.80 -12.60 9.63
CA ASN A 97 6.04 -11.33 10.33
C ASN A 97 5.81 -10.14 9.38
N ILE A 98 5.82 -8.90 9.90
CA ILE A 98 5.51 -7.73 9.07
C ILE A 98 6.54 -7.48 7.98
N ASP A 99 7.81 -7.79 8.23
CA ASP A 99 8.89 -7.62 7.24
C ASP A 99 8.63 -8.45 5.99
N LYS A 100 8.36 -9.74 6.19
CA LYS A 100 7.99 -10.66 5.11
C LYS A 100 6.65 -10.30 4.49
N ALA A 101 5.70 -9.79 5.28
CA ALA A 101 4.41 -9.33 4.76
C ALA A 101 4.57 -8.14 3.81
N VAL A 102 5.34 -7.12 4.20
CA VAL A 102 5.64 -5.94 3.37
C VAL A 102 6.41 -6.37 2.12
N GLY A 103 7.52 -7.10 2.28
CA GLY A 103 8.34 -7.54 1.14
C GLY A 103 7.56 -8.40 0.15
N ALA A 104 6.79 -9.37 0.63
CA ALA A 104 5.95 -10.22 -0.22
C ALA A 104 4.86 -9.41 -0.93
N ALA A 105 4.20 -8.46 -0.23
CA ALA A 105 3.17 -7.62 -0.83
C ALA A 105 3.73 -6.69 -1.90
N VAL A 106 4.88 -6.06 -1.66
CA VAL A 106 5.54 -5.18 -2.64
C VAL A 106 5.87 -5.97 -3.90
N VAL A 107 6.47 -7.16 -3.77
CA VAL A 107 6.82 -8.00 -4.92
C VAL A 107 5.57 -8.47 -5.66
N ALA A 108 4.59 -9.02 -4.94
CA ALA A 108 3.37 -9.57 -5.55
C ALA A 108 2.64 -8.53 -6.39
N ILE A 109 2.41 -7.35 -5.81
CA ILE A 109 1.65 -6.27 -6.44
C ILE A 109 2.46 -5.63 -7.57
N ALA A 110 3.77 -5.45 -7.41
CA ALA A 110 4.65 -4.96 -8.46
C ALA A 110 4.59 -5.86 -9.70
N THR A 111 4.63 -7.18 -9.49
CA THR A 111 4.49 -8.16 -10.57
C THR A 111 3.11 -8.11 -11.21
N THR A 112 2.03 -8.04 -10.42
CA THR A 112 0.66 -7.96 -10.96
C THR A 112 0.43 -6.71 -11.81
N LEU A 113 0.95 -5.57 -11.37
CA LEU A 113 0.78 -4.29 -12.06
C LEU A 113 1.85 -4.03 -13.12
N ASN A 114 2.83 -4.93 -13.27
CA ASN A 114 3.99 -4.78 -14.15
C ASN A 114 4.76 -3.46 -13.93
N ILE A 115 5.02 -3.13 -12.68
CA ILE A 115 5.66 -1.88 -12.24
C ILE A 115 6.88 -2.21 -11.36
N SER A 116 7.87 -1.31 -11.33
CA SER A 116 9.04 -1.44 -10.46
C SER A 116 8.64 -1.45 -8.98
N THR A 117 9.19 -2.40 -8.21
CA THR A 117 9.01 -2.50 -6.75
C THR A 117 9.37 -1.20 -6.05
N GLY A 118 10.44 -0.53 -6.48
CA GLY A 118 10.89 0.73 -5.89
C GLY A 118 9.88 1.88 -6.06
N LEU A 119 9.00 1.83 -7.06
CA LEU A 119 7.98 2.86 -7.26
C LEU A 119 6.83 2.73 -6.26
N ILE A 120 6.37 1.49 -6.04
CA ILE A 120 5.18 1.22 -5.21
C ILE A 120 5.52 0.88 -3.76
N ALA A 121 6.78 0.61 -3.45
CA ALA A 121 7.23 0.12 -2.13
C ALA A 121 6.69 0.94 -0.96
N GLY A 122 6.86 2.27 -0.99
CA GLY A 122 6.37 3.14 0.08
C GLY A 122 4.84 3.13 0.18
N ALA A 123 4.13 3.13 -0.96
CA ALA A 123 2.67 3.12 -0.97
C ALA A 123 2.08 1.82 -0.43
N VAL A 124 2.64 0.67 -0.84
CA VAL A 124 2.27 -0.65 -0.32
C VAL A 124 2.59 -0.74 1.17
N THR A 125 3.76 -0.26 1.60
CA THR A 125 4.14 -0.27 3.02
C THR A 125 3.17 0.54 3.87
N CYS A 126 2.73 1.72 3.41
CA CYS A 126 1.66 2.49 4.08
C CYS A 126 0.39 1.65 4.26
N LEU A 127 -0.08 0.96 3.22
CA LEU A 127 -1.29 0.14 3.27
C LEU A 127 -1.14 -1.06 4.21
N VAL A 128 0.00 -1.73 4.19
CA VAL A 128 0.28 -2.84 5.12
C VAL A 128 0.33 -2.33 6.56
N LEU A 129 0.94 -1.17 6.84
CA LEU A 129 0.93 -0.57 8.18
C LEU A 129 -0.50 -0.22 8.64
N CYS A 130 -1.37 0.27 7.76
CA CYS A 130 -2.79 0.47 8.07
C CYS A 130 -3.49 -0.84 8.47
N ILE A 131 -3.26 -1.92 7.71
CA ILE A 131 -3.79 -3.26 8.00
C ILE A 131 -3.34 -3.73 9.39
N TYR A 132 -2.07 -3.51 9.74
CA TYR A 132 -1.56 -3.86 11.06
C TYR A 132 -2.16 -2.99 12.18
N LYS A 133 -2.34 -1.68 11.95
CA LYS A 133 -2.91 -0.75 12.95
C LYS A 133 -4.41 -1.01 13.21
N LEU A 134 -5.20 -1.27 12.16
CA LEU A 134 -6.64 -1.51 12.26
C LEU A 134 -7.02 -2.97 12.49
N THR A 135 -6.04 -3.88 12.45
CA THR A 135 -6.20 -5.33 12.28
C THR A 135 -6.71 -5.72 10.89
N LYS A 136 -6.25 -6.87 10.40
CA LYS A 136 -6.62 -7.43 9.10
C LYS A 136 -8.13 -7.51 8.90
N ASN A 137 -8.87 -8.05 9.86
CA ASN A 137 -10.30 -8.27 9.72
C ASN A 137 -11.09 -6.96 9.57
N ALA A 138 -10.79 -5.94 10.38
CA ALA A 138 -11.47 -4.65 10.29
C ALA A 138 -11.13 -3.92 8.99
N TRP A 139 -9.86 -3.96 8.58
CA TRP A 139 -9.45 -3.36 7.30
C TRP A 139 -10.12 -4.04 6.11
N CYS A 140 -10.24 -5.38 6.12
CA CYS A 140 -10.94 -6.12 5.07
C CYS A 140 -12.43 -5.73 5.01
N GLU A 141 -13.12 -5.67 6.16
CA GLU A 141 -14.53 -5.27 6.19
C GLU A 141 -14.75 -3.86 5.61
N ALA A 142 -13.91 -2.90 6.02
CA ALA A 142 -14.00 -1.51 5.59
C ALA A 142 -13.71 -1.31 4.08
N ASN A 143 -13.03 -2.27 3.45
CA ASN A 143 -12.57 -2.17 2.07
C ASN A 143 -13.16 -3.25 1.16
N LYS A 144 -14.22 -3.95 1.61
CA LYS A 144 -14.99 -4.82 0.74
C LYS A 144 -15.48 -4.04 -0.48
N PRO A 145 -15.29 -4.57 -1.71
CA PRO A 145 -15.92 -3.99 -2.89
C PRO A 145 -17.44 -3.95 -2.68
N VAL A 146 -18.05 -2.80 -2.97
CA VAL A 146 -19.51 -2.72 -3.03
C VAL A 146 -19.93 -3.65 -4.16
N ALA A 147 -20.70 -4.70 -3.84
CA ALA A 147 -21.26 -5.57 -4.84
C ALA A 147 -22.07 -4.69 -5.80
N SER A 148 -21.68 -4.66 -7.08
CA SER A 148 -22.53 -4.14 -8.13
C SER A 148 -23.81 -4.98 -8.07
N SER A 149 -24.87 -4.38 -7.54
CA SER A 149 -26.22 -4.91 -7.67
C SER A 149 -26.51 -4.98 -9.16
N GLU A 150 -26.42 -6.18 -9.72
CA GLU A 150 -27.06 -6.51 -10.99
C GLU A 150 -28.55 -6.21 -10.83
N GLY A 151 -29.03 -5.27 -11.64
CA GLY A 151 -30.44 -5.01 -11.91
C GLY A 151 -30.66 -5.06 -13.40
#